data_AF-A0A1I6KIF9-F1
#
_entry.id   AF-A0A1I6KIF9-F1
#
_cell.length_a   1.000
_cell.length_b   1.000
_cell.length_c   1.000
_cell.angle_alpha   90.00
_cell.angle_beta   90.00
_cell.angle_gamma   90.00
#
_symmetry.space_group_name_H-M   'P 1'
#
loop_
_entity.id
_entity.type
_entity.pdbx_description
1 polymer ?
#
loop_
_entity_poly.entity_id
_entity_poly.type
_entity_poly.pdbx_seq_one_letter_code
_entity_poly.pdbx_strand_id
1 'polypeptide(L)'
;MIDKLVLSEGIRQRSERYLDPGDLVVELVSPEDIFLFKAVAGRVDDVEDMFSLMQTGLDFDVVEAELAAQIELLEQELFVTYVSEALSDLTERHNVTTPLHDPVAEITERVYQELEVLHVLDEPKSMSTLQQDLDYATTQLQEIVSRLEEKGAVTVTDTRVERLSTTI
;
A
#
# COMPACT_ATOMS: atom_id res chain seq x y z
N MET A 1 1.48 -11.90 -10.40
CA MET A 1 1.77 -10.49 -10.69
C MET A 1 0.92 -9.74 -9.71
N ILE A 2 1.49 -9.00 -8.76
CA ILE A 2 0.70 -8.13 -7.89
C ILE A 2 0.24 -7.00 -8.80
N ASP A 3 -1.07 -6.88 -9.03
CA ASP A 3 -1.61 -5.73 -9.75
C ASP A 3 -1.36 -4.52 -8.87
N LYS A 4 -0.43 -3.67 -9.32
CA LYS A 4 0.16 -2.63 -8.46
C LYS A 4 -0.83 -1.50 -8.21
N LEU A 5 -1.55 -1.05 -9.24
CA LEU A 5 -2.62 -0.04 -9.19
C LEU A 5 -3.57 -0.25 -10.39
N VAL A 6 -4.83 0.15 -10.24
CA VAL A 6 -5.85 0.12 -11.30
C VAL A 6 -6.23 1.52 -11.76
N LEU A 7 -6.80 1.64 -12.96
CA LEU A 7 -7.34 2.93 -13.42
C LEU A 7 -8.70 3.20 -12.75
N SER A 8 -8.65 3.80 -11.56
CA SER A 8 -9.83 4.12 -10.76
C SER A 8 -10.73 5.17 -11.44
N GLU A 9 -11.96 5.27 -10.96
CA GLU A 9 -12.88 6.33 -11.39
C GLU A 9 -12.35 7.73 -11.04
N GLY A 10 -11.63 7.88 -9.92
CA GLY A 10 -10.99 9.13 -9.53
C GLY A 10 -9.94 9.59 -10.54
N ILE A 11 -9.07 8.69 -10.97
CA ILE A 11 -8.05 8.97 -12.00
C ILE A 11 -8.71 9.35 -13.32
N ARG A 12 -9.77 8.63 -13.73
CA ARG A 12 -10.52 8.94 -14.96
C ARG A 12 -11.14 10.33 -14.92
N GLN A 13 -11.72 10.73 -13.80
CA GLN A 13 -12.35 12.04 -13.64
C GLN A 13 -11.34 13.19 -13.65
N ARG A 14 -10.12 12.97 -13.13
CA ARG A 14 -9.03 13.96 -13.16
C ARG A 14 -8.26 13.99 -14.48
N SER A 15 -8.48 13.01 -15.36
CA SER A 15 -7.77 12.93 -16.63
C SER A 15 -8.26 14.01 -17.61
N GLU A 16 -7.32 14.63 -18.31
CA GLU A 16 -7.61 15.68 -19.28
C GLU A 16 -7.51 15.17 -20.71
N ARG A 17 -8.49 15.52 -21.55
CA ARG A 17 -8.49 15.13 -22.96
C ARG A 17 -7.37 15.83 -23.72
N TYR A 18 -6.48 15.03 -24.29
CA TYR A 18 -5.32 15.51 -25.03
C TYR A 18 -5.51 15.41 -26.54
N LEU A 19 -6.08 14.31 -27.02
CA LEU A 19 -6.22 14.04 -28.45
C LEU A 19 -7.49 13.22 -28.74
N ASP A 20 -8.19 13.57 -29.82
CA ASP A 20 -9.42 12.90 -30.25
C ASP A 20 -9.51 12.87 -31.80
N PRO A 21 -8.76 12.00 -32.50
CA PRO A 21 -8.85 11.80 -33.95
C PRO A 21 -10.13 11.10 -34.42
N GLY A 22 -11.15 10.95 -33.57
CA GLY A 22 -12.43 10.32 -33.91
C GLY A 22 -12.55 8.87 -33.45
N ASP A 23 -11.63 8.00 -33.89
CA ASP A 23 -11.66 6.57 -33.53
C ASP A 23 -10.82 6.23 -32.28
N LEU A 24 -10.12 7.22 -31.72
CA LEU A 24 -9.29 7.08 -30.54
C LEU A 24 -9.39 8.36 -29.70
N VAL A 25 -9.61 8.21 -28.40
CA VAL A 25 -9.47 9.28 -27.43
C VAL A 25 -8.23 9.01 -26.59
N VAL A 26 -7.37 10.01 -26.44
CA VAL A 26 -6.23 9.99 -25.53
C VAL A 26 -6.49 11.01 -24.43
N GLU A 27 -6.47 10.54 -23.19
CA GLU A 27 -6.60 11.36 -21.99
C GLU A 27 -5.31 11.20 -21.17
N LEU A 28 -4.84 12.30 -20.61
CA LEU A 28 -3.64 12.35 -19.78
C LEU A 28 -4.07 12.33 -18.33
N VAL A 29 -3.54 11.38 -17.58
CA VAL A 29 -3.70 11.31 -16.12
C VAL A 29 -2.99 12.49 -15.45
N SER A 30 -3.45 12.87 -14.25
CA SER A 30 -2.90 14.03 -13.56
C SER A 30 -1.46 13.76 -13.06
N PRO A 31 -0.65 14.81 -12.84
CA PRO A 31 0.69 14.66 -12.24
C PRO A 31 0.68 13.91 -10.90
N GLU A 32 -0.37 14.08 -10.10
CA GLU A 32 -0.59 13.38 -8.82
C GLU A 32 -0.71 11.87 -9.02
N ASP A 33 -1.52 11.46 -10.00
CA ASP A 33 -1.73 10.05 -10.34
C ASP A 33 -0.45 9.42 -10.91
N ILE A 34 0.29 10.18 -11.73
CA ILE A 34 1.61 9.74 -12.23
C ILE A 34 2.57 9.56 -11.07
N PHE A 35 2.63 10.51 -10.12
CA PHE A 35 3.50 10.40 -8.95
C PHE A 35 3.21 9.11 -8.17
N LEU A 36 1.94 8.79 -7.93
CA LEU A 36 1.55 7.55 -7.25
C LEU A 36 1.95 6.30 -8.05
N PHE A 37 1.70 6.28 -9.38
CA PHE A 37 2.13 5.18 -10.24
C PHE A 37 3.64 4.95 -10.19
N LYS A 38 4.42 6.03 -10.14
CA LYS A 38 5.88 5.98 -10.02
C LYS A 38 6.33 5.42 -8.69
N ALA A 39 5.70 5.84 -7.60
CA ALA A 39 6.00 5.35 -6.26
C ALA A 39 5.79 3.83 -6.13
N VAL A 40 4.77 3.25 -6.79
CA VAL A 40 4.51 1.80 -6.71
C VAL A 40 5.36 1.00 -7.72
N ALA A 41 5.81 1.60 -8.82
CA ALA A 41 6.51 0.90 -9.90
C ALA A 41 7.80 0.21 -9.43
N GLY A 42 8.53 0.83 -8.50
CA GLY A 42 9.71 0.25 -7.84
C GLY A 42 10.95 0.16 -8.75
N ARG A 43 11.09 1.05 -9.74
CA ARG A 43 12.30 1.14 -10.57
C ARG A 43 13.17 2.30 -10.09
N VAL A 44 14.48 2.13 -10.20
CA VAL A 44 15.48 3.09 -9.70
C VAL A 44 15.28 4.50 -10.25
N ASP A 45 14.89 4.62 -11.53
CA ASP A 45 14.69 5.89 -12.23
C ASP A 45 13.36 6.58 -11.86
N ASP A 46 12.40 5.85 -11.26
CA ASP A 46 11.09 6.43 -10.91
C ASP A 46 11.20 7.47 -9.79
N VAL A 47 12.25 7.41 -8.96
CA VAL A 47 12.52 8.40 -7.89
C VAL A 47 12.88 9.77 -8.48
N GLU A 48 13.64 9.82 -9.57
CA GLU A 48 13.99 11.07 -10.25
C GLU A 48 12.77 11.69 -10.94
N ASP A 49 11.90 10.85 -11.51
CA ASP A 49 10.61 11.27 -12.07
C ASP A 49 9.70 11.83 -10.96
N MET A 50 9.60 11.15 -9.81
CA MET A 50 8.86 11.64 -8.63
C MET A 50 9.38 13.00 -8.17
N PHE A 51 10.70 13.16 -8.05
CA PHE A 51 11.31 14.42 -7.66
C PHE A 51 11.02 15.55 -8.68
N SER A 52 11.02 15.22 -9.97
CA SER A 52 10.68 16.17 -11.04
C SER A 52 9.20 16.57 -10.98
N LEU A 53 8.30 15.63 -10.73
CA LEU A 53 6.86 15.88 -10.59
C LEU A 53 6.54 16.76 -9.38
N MET A 54 7.24 16.60 -8.25
CA MET A 54 7.02 17.45 -7.08
C MET A 54 7.24 18.96 -7.37
N GLN A 55 8.11 19.28 -8.33
CA GLN A 55 8.39 20.67 -8.71
C GLN A 55 7.23 21.32 -9.47
N THR A 56 6.23 20.57 -9.91
CA THR A 56 5.03 21.11 -10.57
C THR A 56 3.98 21.59 -9.58
N GLY A 57 4.16 21.34 -8.28
CA GLY A 57 3.23 21.75 -7.22
C GLY A 57 2.08 20.76 -7.03
N LEU A 58 2.41 19.48 -6.84
CA LEU A 58 1.45 18.40 -6.62
C LEU A 58 0.52 18.69 -5.44
N ASP A 59 -0.77 18.36 -5.61
CA ASP A 59 -1.73 18.28 -4.52
C ASP A 59 -1.64 16.90 -3.84
N PHE A 60 -0.95 16.84 -2.69
CA PHE A 60 -0.77 15.58 -1.97
C PHE A 60 -2.06 15.05 -1.33
N ASP A 61 -3.08 15.88 -1.12
CA ASP A 61 -4.38 15.41 -0.62
C ASP A 61 -5.05 14.53 -1.70
N VAL A 62 -4.86 14.85 -2.98
CA VAL A 62 -5.32 14.04 -4.11
C VAL A 62 -4.54 12.72 -4.18
N VAL A 63 -3.22 12.76 -3.98
CA VAL A 63 -2.38 11.54 -3.99
C VAL A 63 -2.77 10.60 -2.85
N GLU A 64 -3.00 11.15 -1.65
CA GLU A 64 -3.41 10.38 -0.47
C GLU A 64 -4.81 9.77 -0.66
N ALA A 65 -5.75 10.55 -1.17
CA ALA A 65 -7.10 10.06 -1.48
C ALA A 65 -7.08 8.94 -2.53
N GLU A 66 -6.25 9.06 -3.57
CA GLU A 66 -6.11 8.01 -4.57
C GLU A 66 -5.43 6.77 -3.99
N LEU A 67 -4.39 6.92 -3.15
CA LEU A 67 -3.77 5.79 -2.45
C LEU A 67 -4.80 5.01 -1.62
N ALA A 68 -5.65 5.71 -0.86
CA ALA A 68 -6.72 5.09 -0.08
C ALA A 68 -7.74 4.36 -0.98
N ALA A 69 -8.17 4.99 -2.07
CA ALA A 69 -9.08 4.37 -3.03
C ALA A 69 -8.48 3.10 -3.67
N GLN A 70 -7.17 3.08 -3.92
CA GLN A 70 -6.48 1.92 -4.50
C GLN A 70 -6.38 0.76 -3.51
N ILE A 71 -6.17 1.04 -2.21
CA ILE A 71 -6.24 0.02 -1.15
C ILE A 71 -7.63 -0.62 -1.13
N GLU A 72 -8.70 0.18 -1.17
CA GLU A 72 -10.08 -0.33 -1.19
C GLU A 72 -10.37 -1.14 -2.46
N LEU A 73 -9.95 -0.66 -3.63
CA LEU A 73 -10.21 -1.33 -4.92
C LEU A 73 -9.45 -2.64 -5.09
N LEU A 74 -8.24 -2.73 -4.53
CA LEU A 74 -7.41 -3.92 -4.62
C LEU A 74 -7.66 -4.91 -3.47
N GLU A 75 -8.37 -4.48 -2.42
CA GLU A 75 -8.62 -5.25 -1.20
C GLU A 75 -7.31 -5.76 -0.54
N GLN A 76 -6.21 -5.01 -0.68
CA GLN A 76 -4.88 -5.35 -0.14
C GLN A 76 -4.05 -4.09 0.13
N GLU A 77 -3.11 -4.19 1.08
CA GLU A 77 -2.24 -3.08 1.48
C GLU A 77 -0.77 -3.32 1.11
N LEU A 78 -0.40 -4.52 0.65
CA LEU A 78 1.01 -4.88 0.40
C LEU A 78 1.75 -3.93 -0.55
N PHE A 79 1.06 -3.38 -1.56
CA PHE A 79 1.69 -2.48 -2.52
C PHE A 79 2.16 -1.16 -1.89
N VAL A 80 1.59 -0.79 -0.74
CA VAL A 80 1.95 0.43 0.01
C VAL A 80 3.39 0.36 0.52
N THR A 81 3.93 -0.84 0.74
CA THR A 81 5.34 -1.04 1.11
C THR A 81 6.30 -0.52 0.02
N TYR A 82 5.93 -0.64 -1.26
CA TYR A 82 6.70 -0.06 -2.37
C TYR A 82 6.66 1.47 -2.36
N VAL A 83 5.50 2.05 -2.01
CA VAL A 83 5.37 3.50 -1.84
C VAL A 83 6.29 3.97 -0.71
N SER A 84 6.32 3.25 0.41
CA SER A 84 7.18 3.57 1.55
C SER A 84 8.67 3.53 1.18
N GLU A 85 9.08 2.54 0.40
CA GLU A 85 10.46 2.42 -0.12
C GLU A 85 10.78 3.60 -1.04
N ALA A 86 9.90 3.92 -1.99
CA ALA A 86 10.10 5.04 -2.92
C ALA A 86 10.18 6.41 -2.21
N LEU A 87 9.37 6.62 -1.16
CA LEU A 87 9.43 7.84 -0.34
C LEU A 87 10.73 7.93 0.49
N SER A 88 11.19 6.80 1.02
CA SER A 88 12.48 6.71 1.72
C SER A 88 13.62 7.05 0.76
N ASP A 89 13.63 6.45 -0.42
CA ASP A 89 14.62 6.73 -1.48
C ASP A 89 14.61 8.20 -1.91
N LEU A 90 13.43 8.81 -2.05
CA LEU A 90 13.27 10.22 -2.36
C LEU A 90 13.91 11.11 -1.28
N THR A 91 13.70 10.77 -0.01
CA THR A 91 14.34 11.45 1.13
C THR A 91 15.85 11.26 1.09
N GLU A 92 16.35 10.04 0.89
CA GLU A 92 17.78 9.74 0.90
C GLU A 92 18.54 10.43 -0.24
N ARG A 93 17.97 10.44 -1.45
CA ARG A 93 18.65 10.96 -2.65
C ARG A 93 18.51 12.47 -2.82
N HIS A 94 17.35 13.03 -2.46
CA HIS A 94 17.04 14.43 -2.72
C HIS A 94 16.81 15.27 -1.46
N ASN A 95 16.83 14.66 -0.27
CA ASN A 95 16.57 15.34 1.01
C ASN A 95 15.20 16.05 1.01
N VAL A 96 14.20 15.38 0.44
CA VAL A 96 12.82 15.86 0.31
C VAL A 96 11.88 14.94 1.07
N THR A 97 11.06 15.51 1.94
CA THR A 97 9.94 14.82 2.57
C THR A 97 8.62 15.27 1.95
N THR A 98 7.60 14.42 2.06
CA THR A 98 6.24 14.65 1.55
C THR A 98 5.22 14.43 2.66
N PRO A 99 4.02 15.03 2.56
CA PRO A 99 2.91 14.74 3.47
C PRO A 99 2.54 13.25 3.56
N LEU A 100 2.87 12.46 2.54
CA LEU A 100 2.57 11.01 2.51
C LEU A 100 3.46 10.16 3.41
N HIS A 101 4.59 10.67 3.92
CA HIS A 101 5.53 9.84 4.67
C HIS A 101 4.89 9.18 5.90
N ASP A 102 4.18 9.96 6.72
CA ASP A 102 3.59 9.44 7.95
C ASP A 102 2.41 8.48 7.66
N PRO A 103 1.41 8.82 6.80
CA PRO A 103 0.33 7.89 6.47
C PRO A 103 0.82 6.57 5.85
N VAL A 104 1.79 6.63 4.93
CA VAL A 104 2.34 5.45 4.26
C VAL A 104 3.13 4.58 5.25
N ALA A 105 3.90 5.19 6.16
CA ALA A 105 4.63 4.45 7.18
C ALA A 105 3.68 3.72 8.14
N GLU A 106 2.58 4.35 8.54
CA GLU A 106 1.56 3.71 9.40
C GLU A 106 0.92 2.49 8.74
N ILE A 107 0.56 2.58 7.45
CA ILE A 107 0.02 1.44 6.71
C ILE A 107 1.08 0.34 6.58
N THR A 108 2.32 0.71 6.23
CA THR A 108 3.43 -0.22 6.04
C THR A 108 3.76 -1.01 7.32
N GLU A 109 3.77 -0.34 8.46
CA GLU A 109 3.98 -0.98 9.76
C GLU A 109 2.88 -2.02 10.05
N ARG A 110 1.60 -1.68 9.78
CA ARG A 110 0.49 -2.63 9.93
C ARG A 110 0.67 -3.86 9.05
N VAL A 111 1.08 -3.67 7.80
CA VAL A 111 1.36 -4.77 6.86
C VAL A 111 2.49 -5.66 7.38
N TYR A 112 3.58 -5.09 7.90
CA TYR A 112 4.68 -5.92 8.42
C TYR A 112 4.30 -6.73 9.66
N GLN A 113 3.52 -6.16 10.58
CA GLN A 113 2.99 -6.90 11.73
C GLN A 113 2.13 -8.10 11.29
N GLU A 114 1.30 -7.89 10.28
CA GLU A 114 0.45 -8.94 9.71
C GLU A 114 1.27 -10.04 9.02
N LEU A 115 2.29 -9.67 8.24
CA LEU A 115 3.23 -10.61 7.61
C LEU A 115 4.01 -11.41 8.65
N GLU A 116 4.42 -10.80 9.75
CA GLU A 116 5.16 -11.48 10.82
C GLU A 116 4.30 -12.57 11.48
N VAL A 117 3.03 -12.27 11.79
CA VAL A 117 2.07 -13.26 12.28
C VAL A 117 1.87 -14.39 11.27
N LEU A 118 1.68 -14.07 9.99
CA LEU A 118 1.52 -15.07 8.93
C LEU A 118 2.76 -15.93 8.72
N HIS A 119 3.96 -15.37 8.97
CA HIS A 119 5.23 -16.08 8.86
C HIS A 119 5.39 -17.14 9.94
N VAL A 120 5.05 -16.80 11.19
CA VAL A 120 5.11 -17.76 12.31
C VAL A 120 3.97 -18.77 12.32
N LEU A 121 2.88 -18.53 11.58
CA LEU A 121 1.77 -19.47 11.38
C LEU A 121 2.07 -20.49 10.27
N ASP A 122 3.10 -21.30 10.46
CA ASP A 122 3.39 -22.48 9.64
C ASP A 122 2.46 -23.66 9.95
N GLU A 123 1.98 -23.73 11.19
CA GLU A 123 0.93 -24.62 11.69
C GLU A 123 -0.08 -23.85 12.57
N PRO A 124 -1.28 -24.39 12.84
CA PRO A 124 -2.24 -23.73 13.72
C PRO A 124 -1.70 -23.54 15.16
N LYS A 125 -1.56 -22.29 15.60
CA LYS A 125 -1.01 -21.92 16.92
C LYS A 125 -2.07 -21.26 17.80
N SER A 126 -1.96 -21.42 19.13
CA SER A 126 -2.81 -20.67 20.05
C SER A 126 -2.34 -19.22 20.16
N MET A 127 -3.23 -18.32 20.58
CA MET A 127 -2.87 -16.93 20.89
C MET A 127 -1.67 -16.86 21.85
N SER A 128 -1.65 -17.68 22.90
CA SER A 128 -0.54 -17.68 23.87
C SER A 128 0.81 -18.06 23.25
N THR A 129 0.83 -18.98 22.28
CA THR A 129 2.06 -19.37 21.58
C THR A 129 2.51 -18.27 20.65
N LEU A 130 1.59 -17.66 19.89
CA LEU A 130 1.90 -16.52 19.03
C LEU A 130 2.49 -15.34 19.82
N GLN A 131 1.95 -15.05 21.01
CA GLN A 131 2.51 -14.01 21.88
C GLN A 131 3.94 -14.30 22.32
N GLN A 132 4.26 -15.56 22.62
CA GLN A 132 5.61 -15.96 23.03
C GLN A 132 6.59 -15.92 21.86
N ASP A 133 6.15 -16.32 20.66
CA ASP A 133 6.98 -16.34 19.46
C ASP A 133 7.29 -14.92 18.95
N LEU A 134 6.34 -13.99 19.07
CA LEU A 134 6.40 -12.64 18.48
C LEU A 134 6.67 -11.51 19.48
N ASP A 135 6.67 -11.79 20.78
CA ASP A 135 6.82 -10.79 21.86
C ASP A 135 5.79 -9.63 21.82
N TYR A 136 4.59 -9.89 21.26
CA TYR A 136 3.51 -8.91 21.22
C TYR A 136 2.66 -8.88 22.50
N ALA A 137 2.25 -7.68 22.89
CA ALA A 137 1.22 -7.50 23.90
C ALA A 137 -0.12 -8.15 23.47
N THR A 138 -0.90 -8.66 24.43
CA THR A 138 -2.17 -9.36 24.13
C THR A 138 -3.11 -8.56 23.25
N THR A 139 -3.31 -7.27 23.57
CA THR A 139 -4.20 -6.39 22.82
C THR A 139 -3.70 -6.17 21.40
N GLN A 140 -2.39 -5.94 21.23
CA GLN A 140 -1.78 -5.73 19.91
C GLN A 140 -1.93 -6.98 19.03
N LEU A 141 -1.62 -8.17 19.56
CA LEU A 141 -1.78 -9.41 18.79
C LEU A 141 -3.25 -9.68 18.44
N GLN A 142 -4.19 -9.38 19.34
CA GLN A 142 -5.62 -9.51 19.08
C GLN A 142 -6.07 -8.59 17.93
N GLU A 143 -5.60 -7.35 17.90
CA GLU A 143 -5.88 -6.41 16.81
C GLU A 143 -5.31 -6.91 15.48
N ILE A 144 -4.06 -7.39 15.46
CA ILE A 144 -3.44 -7.93 14.25
C ILE A 144 -4.21 -9.16 13.72
N VAL A 145 -4.54 -10.12 14.60
CA VAL A 145 -5.30 -11.32 14.21
C VAL A 145 -6.71 -10.95 13.73
N SER A 146 -7.37 -9.96 14.34
CA SER A 146 -8.68 -9.50 13.89
C SER A 146 -8.63 -8.91 12.48
N ARG A 147 -7.63 -8.07 12.17
CA ARG A 147 -7.43 -7.55 10.80
C ARG A 147 -7.15 -8.67 9.79
N LEU A 148 -6.31 -9.63 10.16
CA LEU A 148 -6.02 -10.79 9.30
C LEU A 148 -7.27 -11.65 9.05
N GLU A 149 -8.16 -11.78 10.04
CA GLU A 149 -9.43 -12.52 9.91
C GLU A 149 -10.41 -11.75 9.01
N GLU A 150 -10.52 -10.43 9.16
CA GLU A 150 -11.30 -9.55 8.28
C GLU A 150 -10.86 -9.65 6.81
N LYS A 151 -9.53 -9.75 6.59
CA LYS A 151 -8.93 -9.98 5.26
C LYS A 151 -9.06 -11.44 4.77
N GLY A 152 -9.62 -12.34 5.58
CA GLY A 152 -9.72 -13.78 5.26
C GLY A 152 -8.38 -14.50 5.19
N ALA A 153 -7.30 -13.92 5.72
CA ALA A 153 -5.96 -14.49 5.71
C ALA A 153 -5.74 -15.52 6.83
N VAL A 154 -6.51 -15.41 7.91
CA VAL A 154 -6.55 -16.39 9.01
C VAL A 154 -7.99 -16.70 9.43
N THR A 155 -8.16 -17.77 10.20
CA THR A 155 -9.41 -18.08 10.92
C THR A 155 -9.09 -18.45 12.36
N VAL A 156 -10.00 -18.15 13.28
CA VAL A 156 -9.87 -18.51 14.70
C VAL A 156 -10.84 -19.64 15.05
N THR A 157 -10.33 -20.86 15.25
CA THR A 157 -11.11 -22.05 15.64
C THR A 157 -10.62 -22.59 16.98
N ASP A 158 -11.51 -22.86 17.93
CA ASP A 158 -11.18 -23.49 19.22
C ASP A 158 -9.98 -22.84 19.93
N THR A 159 -9.86 -21.51 19.86
CA THR A 159 -8.75 -20.69 20.41
C THR A 159 -7.39 -20.84 19.72
N ARG A 160 -7.36 -21.45 18.53
CA ARG A 160 -6.21 -21.53 17.64
C ARG A 160 -6.42 -20.66 16.40
N VAL A 161 -5.37 -19.98 15.98
CA VAL A 161 -5.31 -19.21 14.74
C VAL A 161 -4.72 -20.12 13.67
N GLU A 162 -5.42 -20.27 12.56
CA GLU A 162 -4.99 -21.04 11.39
C GLU A 162 -4.85 -20.12 10.18
N ARG A 163 -3.75 -20.26 9.44
CA ARG A 163 -3.51 -19.48 8.23
C ARG A 163 -4.26 -20.05 7.04
N LEU A 164 -5.05 -19.20 6.38
CA LEU A 164 -5.81 -19.53 5.17
C LEU A 164 -5.15 -19.01 3.89
N SER A 165 -4.41 -17.90 3.98
CA SER A 165 -3.72 -17.25 2.84
C SER A 165 -2.29 -16.84 3.21
N THR A 166 -1.42 -16.76 2.21
CA THR A 166 -0.08 -16.15 2.33
C THR A 166 -0.04 -14.72 1.78
N THR A 167 -1.18 -14.17 1.37
CA THR A 167 -1.29 -12.87 0.72
C THR A 167 -2.32 -12.01 1.45
N ILE A 168 -1.98 -10.74 1.66
CA ILE A 168 -2.69 -9.67 2.36
C ILE A 168 -2.45 -8.32 1.66
#